data_AF-A0A256FJE8-F1
#
_entry.id   AF-A0A256FJE8-F1
#
_cell.length_a   1.000
_cell.length_b   1.000
_cell.length_c   1.000
_cell.angle_alpha   90.00
_cell.angle_beta   90.00
_cell.angle_gamma   90.00
#
_symmetry.space_group_name_H-M   'P 1'
#
loop_
_entity.id
_entity.type
_entity.pdbx_description
1 polymer ?
#
loop_
_entity_poly.entity_id
_entity_poly.type
_entity_poly.pdbx_seq_one_letter_code
_entity_poly.pdbx_strand_id
1 'polypeptide(L)'
;MQQDIETARLHAKMVAVPALKSLWVPDPTAKTPKYGQDLLIAATSIRYEIPIATINIRDFMAIHEHFRLPGLLDPSTSLWHVTPKLYEVTSPKNS
;
A
#
# COMPACT_ATOMS: atom_id res chain seq x y z
N MET A 1 13.22 2.17 8.91
CA MET A 1 12.92 0.90 8.22
C MET A 1 13.96 0.73 7.13
N GLN A 2 14.87 -0.24 7.26
CA GLN A 2 15.87 -0.50 6.22
C GLN A 2 15.14 -1.23 5.08
N GLN A 3 15.10 -0.64 3.88
CA GLN A 3 14.39 -1.25 2.75
C GLN A 3 15.22 -2.39 2.15
N ASP A 4 14.62 -3.56 1.97
CA ASP A 4 15.22 -4.61 1.14
C ASP A 4 15.15 -4.23 -0.36
N ILE A 5 16.01 -4.87 -1.16
CA ILE A 5 16.18 -4.55 -2.58
C ILE A 5 14.87 -4.71 -3.37
N GLU A 6 14.04 -5.70 -3.04
CA GLU A 6 12.79 -5.94 -3.76
C GLU A 6 11.74 -4.87 -3.43
N THR A 7 11.63 -4.49 -2.15
CA THR A 7 10.80 -3.34 -1.75
C THR A 7 11.25 -2.05 -2.43
N ALA A 8 12.57 -1.81 -2.51
CA ALA A 8 13.11 -0.63 -3.19
C ALA A 8 12.82 -0.64 -4.71
N ARG A 9 12.94 -1.80 -5.38
CA ARG A 9 12.59 -1.94 -6.80
C ARG A 9 11.10 -1.70 -7.05
N LEU A 10 10.22 -2.24 -6.21
CA LEU A 10 8.79 -1.99 -6.34
C LEU A 10 8.44 -0.53 -6.09
N HIS A 11 9.02 0.09 -5.06
CA HIS A 11 8.86 1.51 -4.78
C HIS A 11 9.30 2.38 -5.97
N ALA A 12 10.45 2.09 -6.59
CA ALA A 12 10.93 2.81 -7.76
C ALA A 12 9.97 2.70 -8.97
N LYS A 13 9.38 1.51 -9.19
CA LYS A 13 8.34 1.32 -10.22
C LYS A 13 7.11 2.18 -9.94
N MET A 14 6.68 2.28 -8.69
CA MET A 14 5.54 3.13 -8.30
C MET A 14 5.81 4.61 -8.52
N VAL A 15 6.99 5.10 -8.14
CA VAL A 15 7.41 6.50 -8.35
C VAL A 15 7.43 6.87 -9.83
N ALA A 16 7.77 5.91 -10.71
CA ALA A 16 7.77 6.11 -12.15
C ALA A 16 6.37 6.20 -12.80
N VAL A 17 5.28 5.94 -12.06
CA VAL A 17 3.91 6.04 -12.59
C VAL A 17 3.41 7.49 -12.49
N PRO A 18 3.13 8.18 -13.63
CA PRO A 18 2.72 9.59 -13.61
C PRO A 18 1.43 9.86 -12.83
N ALA A 19 0.48 8.92 -12.86
CA ALA A 19 -0.79 9.04 -12.14
C ALA A 19 -0.61 9.07 -10.61
N LEU A 20 0.49 8.52 -10.08
CA LEU A 20 0.79 8.50 -8.65
C LEU A 20 1.70 9.65 -8.21
N LYS A 21 2.04 10.57 -9.12
CA LYS A 21 3.01 11.66 -8.86
C LYS A 21 2.63 12.53 -7.67
N SER A 22 1.35 12.84 -7.50
CA SER A 22 0.86 13.66 -6.38
C SER A 22 1.08 13.02 -5.00
N LEU A 23 1.31 11.69 -4.94
CA LEU A 23 1.49 10.97 -3.69
C LEU A 23 2.93 11.04 -3.15
N TRP A 24 3.89 11.50 -3.94
CA TRP A 24 5.30 11.57 -3.54
C TRP A 24 5.97 12.90 -3.88
N VAL A 25 5.38 13.70 -4.78
CA VAL A 25 5.82 15.07 -5.02
C VAL A 25 5.19 15.97 -3.96
N PRO A 26 6.01 16.61 -3.09
CA PRO A 26 5.49 17.55 -2.13
C PRO A 26 4.86 18.76 -2.84
N ASP A 27 3.80 19.30 -2.25
CA ASP A 27 3.23 20.58 -2.68
C ASP A 27 4.30 21.68 -2.55
N PRO A 28 4.68 22.37 -3.64
CA PRO A 28 5.72 23.40 -3.62
C PRO A 28 5.35 24.61 -2.75
N THR A 29 4.08 24.76 -2.38
CA THR A 29 3.56 25.84 -1.52
C THR A 29 3.46 25.45 -0.05
N ALA A 30 3.68 24.17 0.29
CA ALA A 30 3.57 23.70 1.67
C ALA A 30 4.71 24.24 2.54
N LYS A 31 4.36 24.80 3.71
CA LYS A 31 5.33 25.27 4.72
C LYS A 31 6.28 24.18 5.20
N THR A 32 5.86 22.91 5.13
CA THR A 32 6.68 21.73 5.42
C THR A 32 6.47 20.69 4.32
N PRO A 33 7.39 20.62 3.33
CA PRO A 33 7.33 19.61 2.28
C PRO A 33 7.42 18.22 2.92
N LYS A 34 6.34 17.44 2.85
CA LYS A 34 6.37 16.03 3.25
C LYS A 34 6.44 15.19 1.99
N TYR A 35 7.53 14.44 1.84
CA TYR A 35 7.58 13.37 0.86
C TYR A 35 6.63 12.28 1.31
N GLY A 36 5.55 12.07 0.55
CA GLY A 36 4.57 11.04 0.90
C GLY A 36 5.25 9.67 0.97
N GLN A 37 5.01 8.96 2.07
CA GLN A 37 5.54 7.61 2.31
C GLN A 37 4.57 6.53 1.83
N ASP A 38 3.43 6.92 1.27
CA ASP A 38 2.33 6.03 0.93
C ASP A 38 2.76 5.00 -0.13
N LEU A 39 3.58 5.40 -1.11
CA LEU A 39 4.17 4.46 -2.06
C LEU A 39 5.13 3.47 -1.42
N LEU A 40 5.92 3.90 -0.42
CA LEU A 40 6.80 3.00 0.32
C LEU A 40 5.99 2.01 1.18
N ILE A 41 4.93 2.49 1.84
CA ILE A 41 4.02 1.65 2.63
C ILE A 41 3.35 0.61 1.72
N ALA A 42 2.82 1.04 0.58
CA ALA A 42 2.21 0.15 -0.40
C ALA A 42 3.19 -0.89 -0.96
N ALA A 43 4.40 -0.48 -1.33
CA ALA A 43 5.44 -1.40 -1.79
C ALA A 43 5.78 -2.45 -0.73
N THR A 44 5.91 -2.03 0.53
CA THR A 44 6.17 -2.93 1.67
C THR A 44 5.00 -3.91 1.87
N SER A 45 3.76 -3.40 1.90
CA SER A 45 2.55 -4.20 2.01
C SER A 45 2.46 -5.28 0.93
N ILE A 46 2.68 -4.92 -0.33
CA ILE A 46 2.66 -5.86 -1.45
C ILE A 46 3.79 -6.88 -1.32
N ARG A 47 5.01 -6.45 -0.97
CA ARG A 47 6.17 -7.35 -0.86
C ARG A 47 5.99 -8.43 0.20
N TYR A 48 5.39 -8.09 1.33
CA TYR A 48 5.21 -8.99 2.46
C TYR A 48 3.79 -9.59 2.55
N GLU A 49 2.93 -9.28 1.58
CA GLU A 49 1.50 -9.69 1.54
C GLU A 49 0.72 -9.30 2.81
N ILE A 50 1.03 -8.15 3.39
CA ILE A 50 0.42 -7.65 4.63
C ILE A 50 -0.64 -6.59 4.30
N PRO A 51 -1.92 -6.75 4.68
CA PRO A 51 -2.94 -5.73 4.50
C PRO A 51 -2.61 -4.39 5.18
N ILE A 52 -3.07 -3.29 4.59
CA ILE A 52 -2.90 -1.94 5.15
C ILE A 52 -4.19 -1.54 5.88
N ALA A 53 -4.05 -1.05 7.11
CA ALA A 53 -5.11 -0.35 7.82
C ALA A 53 -4.81 1.15 7.83
N THR A 54 -5.67 1.97 7.25
CA THR A 54 -5.45 3.42 7.12
C THR A 54 -6.78 4.15 6.93
N ILE A 55 -6.86 5.39 7.41
CA ILE A 55 -7.97 6.30 7.07
C ILE A 55 -7.73 7.04 5.74
N ASN A 56 -6.51 6.99 5.18
CA ASN A 56 -6.19 7.59 3.88
C ASN A 56 -6.62 6.68 2.72
N ILE A 57 -7.90 6.32 2.66
CA ILE A 57 -8.41 5.32 1.71
C ILE A 57 -8.22 5.76 0.27
N ARG A 58 -8.40 7.06 -0.02
CA ARG A 58 -8.35 7.59 -1.39
C ARG A 58 -7.02 7.31 -2.07
N ASP A 59 -5.92 7.64 -1.40
CA ASP A 59 -4.59 7.51 -2.00
C ASP A 59 -4.19 6.04 -2.17
N PHE A 60 -4.54 5.19 -1.19
CA PHE A 60 -4.28 3.75 -1.29
C PHE A 60 -5.16 3.04 -2.32
N MET A 61 -6.38 3.54 -2.58
CA MET A 61 -7.21 3.06 -3.70
C MET A 61 -6.61 3.47 -5.05
N ALA A 62 -6.12 4.71 -5.20
CA ALA A 62 -5.41 5.13 -6.41
C ALA A 62 -4.16 4.27 -6.65
N ILE A 63 -3.42 3.91 -5.60
CA ILE A 63 -2.32 2.94 -5.72
C ILE A 63 -2.84 1.57 -6.15
N HIS A 64 -3.93 1.07 -5.56
CA HIS A 64 -4.50 -0.25 -5.86
C HIS A 64 -4.86 -0.44 -7.34
N GLU A 65 -5.31 0.63 -8.01
CA GLU A 65 -5.62 0.62 -9.45
C GLU A 65 -4.41 0.28 -10.33
N HIS A 66 -3.19 0.60 -9.87
CA HIS A 66 -1.94 0.32 -10.59
C HIS A 66 -1.16 -0.86 -10.01
N PHE A 67 -1.23 -1.05 -8.69
CA PHE A 67 -0.49 -2.05 -7.94
C PHE A 67 -1.42 -2.70 -6.92
N ARG A 68 -1.90 -3.91 -7.22
CA ARG A 68 -2.87 -4.61 -6.36
C ARG A 68 -2.34 -4.79 -4.93
N LEU A 69 -2.97 -4.07 -4.01
CA LEU A 69 -2.76 -4.23 -2.57
C LEU A 69 -3.30 -5.60 -2.09
N PRO A 70 -2.64 -6.23 -1.11
CA PRO A 70 -3.09 -7.49 -0.52
C PRO A 70 -4.32 -7.33 0.38
N GLY A 71 -4.67 -6.11 0.77
CA GLY A 71 -5.86 -5.76 1.54
C GLY A 71 -5.80 -4.31 2.00
N LEU A 72 -6.98 -3.67 2.14
CA LEU A 72 -7.11 -2.28 2.57
C LEU A 72 -8.32 -2.12 3.48
N LEU A 73 -8.07 -1.85 4.75
CA LEU A 73 -9.06 -1.65 5.81
C LEU A 73 -9.14 -0.17 6.18
N ASP A 74 -10.35 0.37 6.23
CA ASP A 74 -10.64 1.63 6.92
C ASP A 74 -10.96 1.33 8.40
N PRO A 75 -10.04 1.62 9.35
CA PRO A 75 -10.27 1.33 10.76
C PRO A 75 -11.31 2.26 11.39
N SER A 76 -11.66 3.39 10.76
CA SER A 76 -12.68 4.30 11.29
C SER A 76 -14.10 3.79 11.07
N THR A 77 -14.31 2.98 10.02
CA THR A 77 -15.60 2.40 9.63
C THR A 77 -15.63 0.87 9.75
N SER A 78 -14.50 0.23 10.01
CA SER A 78 -14.31 -1.23 9.95
C SER A 78 -14.60 -1.82 8.56
N LEU A 79 -14.51 -1.02 7.50
CA LEU A 79 -14.81 -1.45 6.13
C LEU A 79 -13.56 -1.89 5.38
N TRP A 80 -13.64 -3.05 4.72
CA TRP A 80 -12.64 -3.48 3.75
C TRP A 80 -12.93 -2.88 2.38
N HIS A 81 -12.05 -2.00 1.90
CA HIS A 81 -12.08 -1.46 0.53
C HIS A 81 -11.39 -2.39 -0.47
N VAL A 82 -10.43 -3.18 0.01
CA VAL A 82 -9.83 -4.30 -0.72
C VAL A 82 -9.85 -5.51 0.20
N THR A 83 -10.61 -6.54 -0.16
CA THR A 83 -10.72 -7.76 0.64
C THR A 83 -9.40 -8.54 0.60
N PRO A 84 -8.83 -8.91 1.76
CA PRO A 84 -7.66 -9.77 1.79
C PRO A 84 -7.96 -11.12 1.18
N LYS A 85 -6.98 -11.70 0.50
CA LYS A 85 -7.04 -13.13 0.20
C LYS A 85 -7.01 -13.87 1.54
N LEU A 86 -8.13 -14.49 1.90
CA LEU A 86 -8.13 -15.46 2.99
C LEU A 86 -7.15 -16.56 2.58
N TYR A 87 -6.12 -16.79 3.37
CA TYR A 87 -5.45 -18.08 3.29
C TYR A 87 -6.49 -19.12 3.71
N GLU A 88 -6.79 -20.07 2.84
CA GLU A 88 -7.47 -21.28 3.29
C GLU A 88 -6.60 -21.86 4.39
N VAL A 89 -7.06 -21.78 5.63
CA VAL A 89 -6.51 -22.63 6.69
C VAL A 89 -6.85 -24.03 6.21
N THR A 90 -5.89 -24.71 5.58
CA THR A 90 -5.99 -26.14 5.36
C THR A 90 -6.19 -26.74 6.73
N SER A 91 -7.43 -27.06 7.08
CA SER A 91 -7.70 -27.85 8.27
C SER A 91 -6.83 -29.08 8.16
N PRO A 92 -6.07 -29.45 9.21
CA PRO A 92 -5.27 -30.67 9.15
C PRO A 92 -6.23 -31.80 8.79
N LYS A 93 -5.89 -32.56 7.74
CA LYS A 93 -6.60 -33.80 7.42
C LYS A 93 -6.45 -34.70 8.64
N ASN A 94 -7.50 -34.81 9.43
CA ASN A 94 -7.60 -35.83 10.48
C ASN A 94 -7.32 -37.18 9.81
N SER A 95 -6.15 -37.76 10.13
CA SER A 95 -5.77 -39.14 9.82
C SER A 95 -5.88 -39.95 11.10
#